data_AF-A0AAJ6ADI8-F1
#
_entry.id   AF-A0AAJ6ADI8-F1
#
_cell.length_a   1.000
_cell.length_b   1.000
_cell.length_c   1.000
_cell.angle_alpha   90.00
_cell.angle_beta   90.00
_cell.angle_gamma   90.00
#
_symmetry.space_group_name_H-M   'P 1'
#
loop_
_entity.id
_entity.type
_entity.pdbx_description
1 polymer ?
#
loop_
_entity_poly.entity_id
_entity_poly.type
_entity_poly.pdbx_seq_one_letter_code
_entity_poly.pdbx_strand_id
1 'polypeptide(L)'
;MMRNILEKTSSFLGYNDFSDCLSGIDDEFLYARALNLLSHRNHSIYEPREMNEDNKKLFKQIFENFLTKYPFNLPNLTEIQQ
;
A
#
# COMPACT_ATOMS: atom_id res chain seq x y z
N MET A 1 7.17 -4.01 2.57
CA MET A 1 5.95 -4.16 3.41
C MET A 1 4.70 -3.62 2.71
N MET A 2 4.64 -2.35 2.27
CA MET A 2 3.46 -1.81 1.56
C MET A 2 3.17 -2.49 0.22
N ARG A 3 4.19 -2.72 -0.61
CA ARG A 3 4.03 -3.46 -1.87
C ARG A 3 3.36 -4.83 -1.67
N ASN A 4 3.74 -5.57 -0.63
CA ASN A 4 3.13 -6.88 -0.33
C ASN A 4 1.63 -6.76 -0.02
N ILE A 5 1.18 -5.66 0.58
CA ILE A 5 -0.26 -5.40 0.81
C ILE A 5 -0.94 -5.23 -0.55
N LEU A 6 -0.39 -4.39 -1.42
CA LEU A 6 -0.94 -4.16 -2.76
C LEU A 6 -0.89 -5.42 -3.64
N GLU A 7 0.14 -6.24 -3.54
CA GLU A 7 0.23 -7.53 -4.24
C GLU A 7 -0.88 -8.49 -3.80
N LYS A 8 -1.15 -8.55 -2.49
CA LYS A 8 -2.26 -9.36 -1.95
C LYS A 8 -3.62 -8.81 -2.38
N THR A 9 -3.77 -7.49 -2.38
CA THR A 9 -4.99 -6.84 -2.87
C THR A 9 -5.19 -7.08 -4.36
N SER A 10 -4.15 -6.94 -5.18
CA SER A 10 -4.15 -7.26 -6.61
C SER A 10 -4.60 -8.70 -6.84
N SER A 11 -4.00 -9.65 -6.12
CA SER A 11 -4.38 -11.07 -6.18
C SER A 11 -5.84 -11.31 -5.81
N PHE A 12 -6.34 -10.61 -4.79
CA PHE A 12 -7.73 -10.71 -4.35
C PHE A 12 -8.71 -10.15 -5.39
N LEU A 13 -8.36 -9.05 -6.05
CA LEU A 13 -9.21 -8.39 -7.06
C LEU A 13 -9.09 -9.01 -8.47
N GLY A 14 -8.17 -9.97 -8.67
CA GLY A 14 -7.93 -10.60 -9.97
C GLY A 14 -7.11 -9.74 -10.93
N TYR A 15 -6.31 -8.82 -10.41
CA TYR A 15 -5.38 -8.00 -11.20
C TYR A 15 -4.05 -8.72 -11.46
N ASN A 16 -3.32 -8.29 -12.50
CA ASN A 16 -2.09 -8.94 -12.94
C ASN A 16 -0.85 -8.41 -12.21
N ASP A 17 -0.86 -7.12 -11.83
CA ASP A 17 0.24 -6.50 -11.10
C ASP A 17 -0.26 -5.60 -9.96
N PHE A 18 0.54 -5.44 -8.92
CA PHE A 18 0.22 -4.55 -7.80
C PHE A 18 -0.02 -3.09 -8.25
N SER A 19 0.60 -2.66 -9.35
CA SER A 19 0.39 -1.31 -9.91
C SER A 19 -1.03 -1.09 -10.38
N ASP A 20 -1.77 -2.15 -10.72
CA ASP A 20 -3.19 -2.05 -11.10
C ASP A 20 -4.03 -1.51 -9.93
N CYS A 21 -3.62 -1.78 -8.68
CA CYS A 21 -4.24 -1.18 -7.50
C CYS A 21 -4.06 0.34 -7.45
N LEU A 22 -3.03 0.89 -8.09
CA LEU A 22 -2.74 2.33 -8.12
C LEU A 22 -3.46 3.05 -9.26
N SER A 23 -4.13 2.33 -10.18
CA SER A 23 -4.74 2.96 -11.35
C SER A 23 -5.74 4.07 -10.97
N GLY A 24 -5.57 5.28 -11.51
CA GLY A 24 -6.44 6.41 -11.19
C GLY A 24 -6.20 7.02 -9.80
N ILE A 25 -5.08 6.70 -9.15
CA ILE A 25 -4.61 7.36 -7.93
C ILE A 25 -3.45 8.29 -8.27
N ASP A 26 -3.69 9.60 -8.17
CA ASP A 26 -2.64 10.64 -8.15
C ASP A 26 -1.54 10.39 -9.21
N ASP A 27 -0.26 10.36 -8.83
CA ASP A 27 0.84 9.95 -9.71
C ASP A 27 1.12 8.44 -9.59
N GLU A 28 0.26 7.64 -10.25
CA GLU A 28 0.30 6.17 -10.22
C GLU A 28 1.67 5.60 -10.66
N PHE A 29 2.35 6.25 -11.61
CA PHE A 29 3.66 5.80 -12.12
C PHE A 29 4.77 6.07 -11.11
N LEU A 30 4.79 7.27 -10.50
CA LEU A 30 5.72 7.59 -9.42
C LEU A 30 5.53 6.63 -8.25
N TYR A 31 4.28 6.34 -7.88
CA TYR A 31 3.95 5.46 -6.76
C TYR A 31 4.39 4.02 -7.01
N ALA A 32 4.10 3.47 -8.21
CA ALA A 32 4.58 2.15 -8.59
C ALA A 32 6.11 2.07 -8.56
N ARG A 33 6.80 3.10 -9.08
CA ARG A 33 8.27 3.15 -9.09
C ARG A 33 8.85 3.25 -7.68
N ALA A 34 8.27 4.11 -6.84
CA ALA A 34 8.68 4.27 -5.45
C ALA A 34 8.52 2.95 -4.68
N LEU A 35 7.36 2.30 -4.77
CA LEU A 35 7.13 1.02 -4.10
C LEU A 35 8.08 -0.08 -4.59
N ASN A 36 8.39 -0.13 -5.88
CA ASN A 36 9.41 -1.03 -6.43
C ASN A 36 10.77 -0.83 -5.75
N LEU A 37 11.25 0.42 -5.69
CA LEU A 37 12.55 0.78 -5.12
C LEU A 37 12.62 0.57 -3.61
N LEU A 38 11.60 1.02 -2.89
CA LEU A 38 11.53 0.95 -1.43
C LEU A 38 11.39 -0.49 -0.92
N SER A 39 10.76 -1.37 -1.70
CA SER A 39 10.53 -2.77 -1.30
C SER A 39 11.73 -3.69 -1.51
N HIS A 40 12.66 -3.31 -2.38
CA HIS A 40 13.89 -4.07 -2.65
C HIS A 40 15.10 -3.58 -1.84
N ARG A 41 14.99 -2.47 -1.11
CA ARG A 41 16.04 -2.08 -0.19
C ARG A 41 16.13 -3.10 0.94
N ASN A 42 17.30 -3.73 1.09
CA ASN A 42 17.65 -4.64 2.17
C ASN A 42 17.53 -3.94 3.53
N HIS A 43 16.30 -3.86 4.05
CA HIS A 43 16.07 -3.61 5.46
C HIS A 43 16.16 -4.97 6.11
N SER A 44 17.27 -5.22 6.80
CA SER A 44 17.32 -6.35 7.71
C SER A 44 16.13 -6.23 8.65
N ILE A 45 15.30 -7.27 8.76
CA ILE A 45 14.21 -7.29 9.75
C ILE A 45 14.75 -7.16 11.18
N TYR A 46 16.03 -7.46 11.38
CA TYR A 46 16.74 -7.36 12.65
C TYR A 46 17.37 -5.97 12.87
N GLU A 47 17.45 -5.13 11.85
CA GLU A 47 17.95 -3.75 11.93
C GLU A 47 17.07 -2.81 11.09
N PRO A 48 15.84 -2.51 11.56
CA PRO A 48 14.98 -1.56 10.88
C PRO A 48 15.65 -0.18 10.87
N ARG A 49 15.83 0.36 9.66
CA ARG A 49 16.27 1.76 9.49
C ARG A 49 15.06 2.64 9.29
N GLU A 50 15.07 3.77 9.98
CA GLU A 50 14.03 4.79 9.81
C GLU A 50 14.09 5.35 8.38
N MET A 51 12.91 5.50 7.76
CA MET A 51 12.80 6.16 6.48
C MET A 51 13.15 7.65 6.62
N ASN A 52 13.82 8.24 5.62
CA ASN A 52 13.94 9.69 5.59
C ASN A 52 12.56 10.36 5.41
N GLU A 53 12.49 11.65 5.69
CA GLU A 53 11.22 12.39 5.70
C GLU A 53 10.49 12.37 4.35
N ASP A 54 11.22 12.49 3.23
CA ASP A 54 10.61 12.44 1.90
C ASP A 54 9.96 11.08 1.62
N ASN A 55 10.66 9.98 1.95
CA ASN A 55 10.11 8.64 1.78
C ASN A 55 8.91 8.40 2.72
N LYS A 56 8.96 8.89 3.96
CA LYS A 56 7.82 8.80 4.89
C LYS A 56 6.59 9.52 4.33
N LYS A 57 6.78 10.75 3.83
CA LYS A 57 5.69 11.55 3.26
C LYS A 57 5.09 10.86 2.04
N LEU A 58 5.92 10.40 1.11
CA LEU A 58 5.48 9.67 -0.07
C LEU A 58 4.73 8.38 0.30
N PHE A 59 5.27 7.61 1.26
CA PHE A 59 4.63 6.39 1.73
C PHE A 59 3.25 6.65 2.33
N LYS A 60 3.13 7.71 3.15
CA LYS A 60 1.86 8.12 3.76
C LYS A 60 0.83 8.51 2.70
N GLN A 61 1.23 9.29 1.70
CA GLN A 61 0.36 9.68 0.58
C GLN A 61 -0.15 8.46 -0.20
N ILE A 62 0.74 7.53 -0.57
CA ILE A 62 0.37 6.28 -1.25
C ILE A 62 -0.66 5.50 -0.41
N PHE A 63 -0.43 5.38 0.89
CA PHE A 63 -1.30 4.63 1.79
C PHE A 63 -2.68 5.26 1.95
N GLU A 64 -2.74 6.58 2.17
CA GLU A 64 -4.01 7.32 2.32
C GLU A 64 -4.86 7.27 1.05
N ASN A 65 -4.23 7.45 -0.11
CA ASN A 65 -4.91 7.36 -1.39
C ASN A 65 -5.39 5.92 -1.68
N PHE A 66 -4.57 4.92 -1.35
CA PHE A 66 -4.93 3.51 -1.47
C PHE A 66 -6.17 3.18 -0.61
N LEU A 67 -6.22 3.64 0.64
CA LEU A 67 -7.38 3.44 1.52
C LEU A 67 -8.63 4.19 1.03
N THR A 68 -8.45 5.35 0.40
CA THR A 68 -9.57 6.10 -0.19
C THR A 68 -10.18 5.34 -1.38
N LYS A 69 -9.34 4.72 -2.22
CA LYS A 69 -9.81 3.90 -3.35
C LYS A 69 -10.42 2.57 -2.90
N TYR A 70 -9.84 1.95 -1.87
CA TYR A 70 -10.28 0.66 -1.32
C TYR A 70 -10.72 0.83 0.14
N PRO A 71 -11.89 1.45 0.37
CA PRO A 71 -12.39 1.64 1.72
C PRO A 71 -12.70 0.28 2.34
N PHE A 72 -12.08 0.01 3.49
CA PHE A 72 -12.48 -1.12 4.31
C PHE A 72 -13.75 -0.75 5.07
N ASN A 73 -14.90 -1.17 4.56
CA ASN A 73 -16.12 -1.20 5.36
C ASN A 73 -16.00 -2.37 6.34
N LEU A 74 -15.48 -2.09 7.53
CA LEU A 74 -15.61 -3.02 8.63
C LEU A 74 -17.09 -3.02 9.04
N PRO A 75 -17.77 -4.18 9.04
CA PRO A 75 -19.09 -4.24 9.64
C PRO A 75 -18.97 -3.77 11.08
N ASN A 76 -19.98 -3.06 11.57
CA ASN A 76 -20.05 -2.67 12.97
C ASN A 76 -20.01 -3.96 13.78
N LEU A 77 -18.86 -4.28 14.41
CA LEU A 77 -18.68 -5.56 15.09
C LEU A 77 -19.63 -5.71 16.30
N THR A 78 -20.24 -4.60 16.73
CA THR A 78 -21.32 -4.52 17.71
C THR A 78 -22.69 -4.96 17.18
N GLU A 79 -22.91 -5.01 15.87
CA GLU A 79 -24.17 -5.45 15.26
C GLU A 79 -24.20 -6.97 14.96
N ILE A 80 -23.04 -7.64 14.98
CA ILE A 80 -22.91 -9.08 14.67
C ILE A 80 -23.28 -9.97 15.88
N GLN A 81 -23.67 -9.38 17.02
CA GLN A 81 -24.06 -10.11 18.25
C GLN A 81 -25.58 -10.19 18.50
N GLN A 82 -26.43 -10.03 17.48
CA GLN A 82 -27.88 -10.28 17.59
C GLN A 82 -28.31 -11.54 16.86
#